data_AF-A0A949NL48-F1
#
_entry.id   AF-A0A949NL48-F1
#
_cell.length_a   1.000
_cell.length_b   1.000
_cell.length_c   1.000
_cell.angle_alpha   90.00
_cell.angle_beta   90.00
_cell.angle_gamma   90.00
#
_symmetry.space_group_name_H-M   'P 1'
#
loop_
_entity.id
_entity.type
_entity.pdbx_description
1 polymer ?
#
loop_
_entity_poly.entity_id
_entity_poly.type
_entity_poly.pdbx_seq_one_letter_code
_entity_poly.pdbx_strand_id
1 'polypeptide(L)'
;MKRRNLLLGGGAMAALGLGAYALTRGRSDQGAYEAAAAAVWAPRSRQDMSELDYLVHHATLAANSHNTQPWLFSGTAEQVTIRPDLSRATPAVDPDNHHLYASLGCAAENLSLAASAAGRASAVESSMTRTRCG
;
A
#
# COMPACT_ATOMS: atom_id res chain seq x y z
N MET A 1 13.40 64.84 16.60
CA MET A 1 12.80 63.52 16.33
C MET A 1 12.46 63.48 14.83
N LYS A 2 12.88 62.55 13.95
CA LYS A 2 12.22 61.23 13.75
C LYS A 2 12.94 60.34 12.70
N ARG A 3 14.17 60.64 12.25
CA ARG A 3 14.88 59.81 11.24
C ARG A 3 15.23 58.40 11.77
N ARG A 4 15.62 58.32 13.04
CA ARG A 4 15.91 57.05 13.74
C ARG A 4 14.63 56.23 13.98
N ASN A 5 13.50 56.87 14.22
CA ASN A 5 12.21 56.19 14.39
C ASN A 5 11.65 55.67 13.05
N LEU A 6 12.00 56.31 11.92
CA LEU A 6 11.62 55.83 10.59
C LEU A 6 12.36 54.55 10.20
N LEU A 7 13.66 54.47 10.50
CA LEU A 7 14.46 53.26 10.27
C LEU A 7 14.04 52.09 11.19
N LEU A 8 13.76 52.39 12.46
CA LEU A 8 13.23 51.41 13.43
C LEU A 8 11.84 50.90 13.00
N GLY A 9 10.96 51.78 12.49
CA GLY A 9 9.64 51.39 11.99
C GLY A 9 9.68 50.57 10.70
N GLY A 10 10.57 50.93 9.76
CA GLY A 10 10.72 50.20 8.50
C GLY A 10 11.29 48.79 8.67
N GLY A 11 12.27 48.62 9.57
CA GLY A 11 12.83 47.30 9.88
C GLY A 11 11.83 46.35 10.53
N ALA A 12 10.98 46.86 11.44
CA ALA A 12 9.95 46.06 12.10
C ALA A 12 8.87 45.58 11.10
N MET A 13 8.46 46.44 10.16
CA MET A 13 7.49 46.09 9.11
C MET A 13 8.04 45.04 8.14
N ALA A 14 9.32 45.13 7.76
CA ALA A 14 9.95 44.14 6.90
C ALA A 14 10.08 42.77 7.59
N ALA A 15 10.46 42.75 8.88
CA ALA A 15 10.55 41.52 9.66
C ALA A 15 9.19 40.86 9.88
N LEU A 16 8.13 41.64 10.14
CA LEU A 16 6.76 41.14 10.23
C LEU A 16 6.25 40.63 8.88
N GLY A 17 6.56 41.33 7.78
CA GLY A 17 6.21 40.89 6.43
C GLY A 17 6.88 39.58 6.05
N LEU A 18 8.18 39.43 6.32
CA LEU A 18 8.93 38.19 6.09
C LEU A 18 8.47 37.05 7.01
N GLY A 19 8.19 37.34 8.29
CA GLY A 19 7.65 36.37 9.23
C GLY A 19 6.27 35.87 8.81
N ALA A 20 5.36 36.76 8.43
CA ALA A 20 4.05 36.39 7.90
C ALA A 20 4.16 35.59 6.58
N TYR A 21 5.08 35.98 5.69
CA TYR A 21 5.35 35.26 4.44
C TYR A 21 5.92 33.85 4.67
N ALA A 22 6.80 33.68 5.66
CA ALA A 22 7.33 32.38 6.04
C ALA A 22 6.24 31.49 6.68
N LEU A 23 5.34 32.07 7.49
CA LEU A 23 4.23 31.33 8.10
C LEU A 23 3.17 30.91 7.07
N THR A 24 2.97 31.65 5.98
CA THR A 24 2.07 31.23 4.89
C THR A 24 2.70 30.17 3.98
N ARG A 25 4.03 30.15 3.82
CA ARG A 25 4.76 29.07 3.11
C ARG A 25 5.04 27.82 3.95
N GLY A 26 5.07 27.94 5.27
CA GLY A 26 5.34 26.85 6.21
C GLY A 26 4.14 25.94 6.49
N ARG A 27 2.95 26.27 5.95
CA ARG A 27 1.86 25.28 5.87
C ARG A 27 2.34 24.19 4.91
N SER A 28 2.55 22.99 5.45
CA SER A 28 2.63 21.75 4.66
C SER A 28 1.61 21.86 3.53
N ASP A 29 2.07 21.71 2.29
CA ASP A 29 1.21 21.82 1.11
C ASP A 29 0.14 20.74 1.19
N GLN A 30 -0.98 21.10 1.83
CA GLN A 30 -2.10 20.22 2.11
C GLN A 30 -2.67 19.70 0.79
N GLY A 31 -2.63 20.53 -0.26
CA GLY A 31 -3.01 20.13 -1.62
C GLY A 31 -2.07 19.08 -2.20
N ALA A 32 -0.75 19.20 -1.99
CA ALA A 32 0.18 18.15 -2.40
C ALA A 32 -0.01 16.84 -1.63
N TYR A 33 -0.29 16.90 -0.32
CA TYR A 33 -0.62 15.71 0.47
C TYR A 33 -1.92 15.05 -0.05
N GLU A 34 -2.97 15.84 -0.25
CA GLU A 34 -4.26 15.35 -0.75
C GLU A 34 -4.14 14.76 -2.16
N ALA A 35 -3.38 15.40 -3.05
CA ALA A 35 -3.09 14.88 -4.38
C ALA A 35 -2.31 13.56 -4.33
N ALA A 36 -1.30 13.46 -3.45
CA ALA A 36 -0.54 12.23 -3.27
C ALA A 36 -1.41 11.10 -2.69
N ALA A 37 -2.24 11.40 -1.70
CA ALA A 37 -3.19 10.45 -1.15
C ALA A 37 -4.16 9.98 -2.24
N ALA A 38 -4.77 10.89 -3.00
CA ALA A 38 -5.66 10.56 -4.10
C ALA A 38 -5.00 9.67 -5.16
N ALA A 39 -3.73 9.91 -5.48
CA ALA A 39 -2.97 9.08 -6.40
C ALA A 39 -2.70 7.66 -5.86
N VAL A 40 -2.45 7.51 -4.56
CA VAL A 40 -2.26 6.20 -3.91
C VAL A 40 -3.56 5.38 -3.92
N TRP A 41 -4.70 6.03 -3.70
CA TRP A 41 -6.02 5.37 -3.65
C TRP A 41 -6.69 5.20 -5.01
N ALA A 42 -6.10 5.73 -6.09
CA ALA A 42 -6.65 5.60 -7.43
C ALA A 42 -6.72 4.12 -7.84
N PRO A 43 -7.92 3.58 -8.17
CA PRO A 43 -8.05 2.21 -8.65
C PRO A 43 -7.22 2.04 -9.93
N ARG A 44 -6.40 0.99 -9.99
CA ARG A 44 -5.66 0.69 -11.22
C ARG A 44 -6.56 -0.07 -12.18
N SER A 45 -6.61 0.38 -13.43
CA SER A 45 -7.43 -0.27 -14.44
C SER A 45 -6.71 -1.49 -15.02
N ARG A 46 -7.50 -2.45 -15.52
CA ARG A 46 -6.98 -3.62 -16.26
C ARG A 46 -6.17 -3.21 -17.50
N GLN A 47 -6.45 -2.04 -18.07
CA GLN A 47 -5.78 -1.56 -19.29
C GLN A 47 -4.34 -1.08 -19.00
N ASP A 48 -4.01 -0.81 -17.74
CA ASP A 48 -2.71 -0.25 -17.34
C ASP A 48 -1.63 -1.32 -17.11
N MET A 49 -1.99 -2.61 -17.10
CA MET A 49 -1.08 -3.70 -16.73
C MET A 49 -1.42 -5.02 -17.42
N SER A 50 -0.51 -6.00 -17.33
CA SER A 50 -0.78 -7.35 -17.82
C SER A 50 -1.90 -8.01 -17.01
N GLU A 51 -2.58 -9.00 -17.60
CA GLU A 51 -3.61 -9.77 -16.89
C GLU A 51 -3.10 -10.37 -15.57
N LEU A 52 -1.89 -10.94 -15.58
CA LEU A 52 -1.26 -11.52 -14.40
C LEU A 52 -1.02 -10.45 -13.34
N ASP A 53 -0.47 -9.30 -13.73
CA ASP A 53 -0.20 -8.20 -12.80
C ASP A 53 -1.50 -7.65 -12.20
N TYR A 54 -2.58 -7.59 -12.98
CA TYR A 54 -3.90 -7.19 -12.49
C TYR A 54 -4.41 -8.12 -11.40
N LEU A 55 -4.34 -9.43 -11.64
CA LEU A 55 -4.74 -10.46 -10.67
C LEU A 55 -3.88 -10.42 -9.42
N VAL A 56 -2.55 -10.39 -9.57
CA VAL A 56 -1.61 -10.36 -8.44
C VAL A 56 -1.75 -9.06 -7.65
N HIS A 57 -1.91 -7.91 -8.32
CA HIS A 57 -2.13 -6.63 -7.64
C HIS A 57 -3.33 -6.69 -6.70
N HIS A 58 -4.46 -7.22 -7.16
CA HIS A 58 -5.65 -7.33 -6.32
C HIS A 58 -5.48 -8.37 -5.21
N ALA A 59 -4.78 -9.47 -5.48
CA ALA A 59 -4.41 -10.45 -4.46
C ALA A 59 -3.56 -9.84 -3.33
N THR A 60 -2.64 -8.92 -3.65
CA THR A 60 -1.80 -8.24 -2.64
C THR A 60 -2.57 -7.29 -1.71
N LEU A 61 -3.80 -6.91 -2.07
CA LEU A 61 -4.68 -6.09 -1.23
C LEU A 61 -5.39 -6.91 -0.13
N ALA A 62 -5.11 -8.22 -0.04
CA ALA A 62 -5.74 -9.09 0.93
C ALA A 62 -5.42 -8.70 2.38
N ALA A 63 -6.42 -8.88 3.24
CA ALA A 63 -6.22 -8.78 4.69
C ALA A 63 -5.20 -9.83 5.14
N ASN A 64 -4.21 -9.39 5.92
CA ASN A 64 -3.15 -10.26 6.41
C ASN A 64 -2.61 -9.77 7.76
N SER A 65 -2.18 -10.72 8.60
CA SER A 65 -1.76 -10.41 9.98
C SER A 65 -0.49 -9.55 10.01
N HIS A 66 -0.52 -8.50 10.84
CA HIS A 66 0.54 -7.50 10.99
C HIS A 66 1.03 -6.87 9.67
N ASN A 67 0.22 -6.92 8.61
CA ASN A 67 0.58 -6.49 7.27
C ASN A 67 1.92 -7.10 6.76
N THR A 68 2.23 -8.32 7.20
CA THR A 68 3.46 -9.06 6.85
C THR A 68 3.52 -9.44 5.37
N GLN A 69 2.35 -9.57 4.73
CA GLN A 69 2.15 -9.95 3.33
C GLN A 69 2.91 -11.25 2.99
N PRO A 70 2.56 -12.39 3.62
CA PRO A 70 3.41 -13.59 3.66
C PRO A 70 3.20 -14.51 2.44
N TRP A 71 3.05 -13.95 1.25
CA TRP A 71 2.74 -14.67 0.02
C TRP A 71 3.81 -14.48 -1.05
N LEU A 72 4.03 -15.54 -1.84
CA LEU A 72 4.82 -15.53 -3.07
C LEU A 72 3.90 -15.96 -4.22
N PHE A 73 3.80 -15.12 -5.24
CA PHE A 73 3.02 -15.38 -6.45
C PHE A 73 3.93 -15.83 -7.59
N SER A 74 3.49 -16.82 -8.36
CA SER A 74 4.14 -17.25 -9.61
C SER A 74 3.12 -17.86 -10.58
N GLY A 75 3.51 -18.02 -11.85
CA GLY A 75 2.68 -18.65 -12.88
C GLY A 75 2.24 -17.69 -13.98
N THR A 76 1.03 -17.87 -14.50
CA THR A 76 0.42 -17.09 -15.59
C THR A 76 -0.98 -16.61 -15.19
N ALA A 77 -1.64 -15.82 -16.05
CA ALA A 77 -3.00 -15.36 -15.80
C ALA A 77 -4.03 -16.50 -15.75
N GLU A 78 -3.72 -17.64 -16.37
CA GLU A 78 -4.55 -18.85 -16.38
C GLU A 78 -4.34 -19.71 -15.13
N GLN A 79 -3.14 -19.67 -14.54
CA GLN A 79 -2.81 -20.43 -13.34
C GLN A 79 -1.81 -19.65 -12.48
N VAL A 80 -2.33 -19.07 -11.39
CA VAL A 80 -1.50 -18.39 -10.38
C VAL A 80 -1.31 -19.31 -9.18
N THR A 81 -0.05 -19.58 -8.84
CA THR A 81 0.33 -20.31 -7.64
C THR A 81 0.61 -19.33 -6.52
N ILE A 82 0.00 -19.56 -5.35
CA ILE A 82 0.27 -18.80 -4.12
C ILE A 82 1.01 -19.72 -3.16
N ARG A 83 2.22 -19.33 -2.77
CA ARG A 83 3.05 -20.06 -1.80
C ARG A 83 3.26 -19.24 -0.52
N PRO A 84 3.42 -19.90 0.64
CA PRO A 84 3.76 -19.21 1.87
C PRO A 84 5.21 -18.71 1.83
N ASP A 85 5.43 -17.47 2.22
CA ASP A 85 6.75 -16.92 2.54
C ASP A 85 7.03 -17.07 4.04
N LEU A 86 7.65 -18.19 4.44
CA LEU A 86 7.97 -18.45 5.84
C LEU A 86 9.02 -17.49 6.43
N SER A 87 9.74 -16.71 5.60
CA SER A 87 10.63 -15.66 6.11
C SER A 87 9.88 -14.49 6.73
N ARG A 88 8.57 -14.39 6.43
CA ARG A 88 7.63 -13.38 6.95
C ARG A 88 6.74 -13.92 8.07
N ALA A 89 6.98 -15.15 8.53
CA ALA A 89 6.26 -15.72 9.66
C ALA A 89 6.49 -14.91 10.94
N THR A 90 5.53 -14.95 11.86
CA THR A 90 5.59 -14.20 13.13
C THR A 90 5.46 -15.14 14.33
N PRO A 91 6.48 -15.98 14.63
CA PRO A 91 6.34 -17.08 15.60
C PRO A 91 5.94 -16.65 17.03
N ALA A 92 6.20 -15.40 17.40
CA ALA A 92 5.82 -14.85 18.70
C ALA A 92 4.29 -14.71 18.87
N VAL A 93 3.55 -14.48 17.79
CA VAL A 93 2.08 -14.24 17.78
C VAL A 93 1.32 -15.26 16.93
N ASP A 94 2.03 -16.01 16.08
CA ASP A 94 1.50 -17.04 15.17
C ASP A 94 2.47 -18.25 15.14
N PRO A 95 2.59 -19.01 16.25
CA PRO A 95 3.59 -20.07 16.39
C PRO A 95 3.35 -21.28 15.47
N ASP A 96 2.12 -21.50 15.03
CA ASP A 96 1.69 -22.60 14.16
C ASP A 96 1.42 -22.15 12.70
N ASN A 97 1.72 -20.89 12.37
CA ASN A 97 1.50 -20.27 11.05
C ASN A 97 0.02 -20.21 10.62
N HIS A 98 -0.94 -20.31 11.54
CA HIS A 98 -2.36 -20.25 11.18
C HIS A 98 -2.74 -18.89 10.58
N HIS A 99 -2.24 -17.78 11.12
CA HIS A 99 -2.49 -16.45 10.55
C HIS A 99 -1.83 -16.29 9.19
N LEU A 100 -0.63 -16.86 9.01
CA LEU A 100 0.06 -16.90 7.72
C LEU A 100 -0.82 -17.61 6.67
N TYR A 101 -1.28 -18.83 6.93
CA TYR A 101 -2.11 -19.57 5.97
C TYR A 101 -3.49 -18.95 5.76
N ALA A 102 -4.10 -18.37 6.80
CA ALA A 102 -5.33 -17.59 6.65
C ALA A 102 -5.13 -16.40 5.69
N SER A 103 -3.99 -15.72 5.77
CA SER A 103 -3.63 -14.61 4.88
C SER A 103 -3.51 -15.06 3.41
N LEU A 104 -2.97 -16.27 3.16
CA LEU A 104 -2.94 -16.85 1.81
C LEU A 104 -4.34 -17.14 1.27
N GLY A 105 -5.26 -17.61 2.13
CA GLY A 105 -6.66 -17.82 1.76
C GLY A 105 -7.34 -16.51 1.34
N CYS A 106 -7.12 -15.43 2.09
CA CYS A 106 -7.60 -14.10 1.71
C CYS A 106 -7.03 -13.64 0.36
N ALA A 107 -5.74 -13.87 0.11
CA ALA A 107 -5.11 -13.55 -1.17
C ALA A 107 -5.71 -14.35 -2.34
N ALA A 108 -5.99 -15.64 -2.13
CA ALA A 108 -6.63 -16.50 -3.13
C ALA A 108 -8.06 -16.03 -3.46
N GLU A 109 -8.84 -15.63 -2.46
CA GLU A 109 -10.19 -15.11 -2.67
C GLU A 109 -10.17 -13.76 -3.42
N ASN A 110 -9.30 -12.84 -3.03
CA ASN A 110 -9.12 -11.58 -3.76
C ASN A 110 -8.74 -11.80 -5.22
N LEU A 111 -7.87 -12.78 -5.49
CA LEU A 111 -7.50 -13.16 -6.86
C LEU A 111 -8.70 -13.71 -7.63
N SER A 112 -9.51 -14.55 -7.00
CA SER A 112 -10.75 -15.09 -7.59
C SER A 112 -11.77 -14.00 -7.93
N LEU A 113 -11.94 -13.01 -7.04
CA LEU A 113 -12.78 -11.84 -7.28
C LEU A 113 -12.23 -10.97 -8.42
N ALA A 114 -10.91 -10.77 -8.49
CA ALA A 114 -10.28 -10.05 -9.59
C ALA A 114 -10.46 -10.77 -10.94
N ALA A 115 -10.33 -12.10 -10.96
CA ALA A 115 -10.60 -12.91 -12.15
C ALA A 115 -12.05 -12.79 -12.60
N SER A 116 -13.00 -12.84 -11.65
CA SER A 116 -14.43 -12.64 -11.91
C SER A 116 -14.72 -11.25 -12.47
N ALA A 117 -14.12 -10.19 -11.90
CA ALA A 117 -14.21 -8.83 -12.40
C ALA A 117 -13.60 -8.66 -13.80
N ALA A 118 -12.59 -9.48 -14.15
CA ALA A 118 -12.02 -9.57 -15.48
C ALA A 118 -12.86 -10.43 -16.47
N GLY A 119 -14.00 -10.97 -16.04
CA GLY A 119 -14.89 -11.80 -16.85
C GLY A 119 -14.43 -13.25 -17.02
N ARG A 120 -13.60 -13.75 -16.09
CA ARG A 120 -13.09 -15.13 -16.10
C ARG A 120 -13.75 -15.95 -15.00
N ALA A 121 -13.98 -17.23 -15.26
CA ALA A 121 -14.27 -18.20 -14.21
C ALA A 121 -12.97 -18.60 -13.52
N SER A 122 -13.02 -18.77 -12.20
CA SER A 122 -11.89 -19.20 -11.37
C SER A 122 -12.29 -20.38 -10.49
N ALA A 123 -11.30 -21.19 -10.16
CA ALA A 123 -11.40 -22.22 -9.13
C ALA A 123 -10.13 -22.17 -8.28
N VAL A 124 -10.28 -22.34 -6.96
CA VAL A 124 -9.17 -22.38 -6.02
C VAL A 124 -8.94 -23.82 -5.61
N GLU A 125 -7.73 -24.31 -5.85
CA GLU A 125 -7.29 -25.63 -5.41
C GLU A 125 -6.19 -25.49 -4.36
N SER A 126 -6.31 -26.25 -3.27
CA SER A 126 -5.29 -26.31 -2.23
C SER A 126 -4.56 -27.64 -2.31
N SER A 127 -3.24 -27.59 -2.48
CA SER A 127 -2.38 -28.77 -2.43
C SER A 127 -1.56 -28.74 -1.14
N MET A 128 -1.86 -29.66 -0.22
CA MET A 128 -1.04 -29.89 0.97
C MET A 128 0.04 -30.91 0.63
N THR A 129 1.25 -30.45 0.30
CA THR A 129 2.42 -31.32 0.32
C THR A 129 2.74 -31.63 1.77
N ARG A 130 2.29 -32.80 2.25
CA ARG A 130 2.63 -33.29 3.59
C ARG A 130 4.14 -33.58 3.60
N THR A 131 4.96 -32.63 4.02
CA THR A 131 6.37 -32.86 4.31
C THR A 131 6.40 -33.91 5.41
N ARG A 132 6.73 -35.16 5.08
CA ARG A 132 6.98 -36.19 6.09
C ARG A 132 8.16 -35.68 6.94
N CYS A 133 7.91 -35.38 8.21
CA CYS A 133 8.99 -35.29 9.18
C CYS A 133 9.70 -36.67 9.19
N GLY A 134 10.98 -36.67 8.84
CA GLY A 134 11.89 -37.78 9.07
C GLY A 134 12.40 -37.80 10.49
#